data_AF-A0A2U3CJF8-F1
#
_entry.id   AF-A0A2U3CJF8-F1
#
_cell.length_a   1.000
_cell.length_b   1.000
_cell.length_c   1.000
_cell.angle_alpha   90.00
_cell.angle_beta   90.00
_cell.angle_gamma   90.00
#
_symmetry.space_group_name_H-M   'P 1'
#
loop_
_entity.id
_entity.type
_entity.pdbx_description
1 polymer ?
#
loop_
_entity_poly.entity_id
_entity_poly.type
_entity_poly.pdbx_seq_one_letter_code
_entity_poly.pdbx_strand_id
1 'polypeptide(L)'
;MSSDFKGWSNLPKSVKLLDISIISYGILLIISLSLYFFILDQTVQNLMPIFLVAILLIFTWNFRSQLLSLSKQEVQKRHFREWLIISTIMILLFVLLILIYPVTY
;
A
#
# COMPACT_ATOMS: atom_id res chain seq x y z
N MET A 1 -12.61 7.91 -28.03
CA MET A 1 -12.59 7.62 -26.58
C MET A 1 -11.84 6.32 -26.33
N SER A 2 -10.59 6.50 -25.91
CA SER A 2 -9.54 5.60 -25.38
C SER A 2 -9.63 4.09 -25.61
N SER A 3 -8.79 3.60 -26.53
CA SER A 3 -8.26 2.23 -26.59
C SER A 3 -7.64 1.74 -25.28
N ASP A 4 -7.25 2.67 -24.39
CA ASP A 4 -6.57 2.38 -23.12
C ASP A 4 -7.49 1.66 -22.11
N PHE A 5 -8.80 1.88 -22.17
CA PHE A 5 -9.76 1.16 -21.30
C PHE A 5 -9.87 -0.33 -21.63
N LYS A 6 -9.61 -0.74 -22.89
CA LYS A 6 -9.57 -2.16 -23.28
C LYS A 6 -8.30 -2.87 -22.78
N GLY A 7 -7.20 -2.14 -22.59
CA GLY A 7 -5.99 -2.70 -21.96
C GLY A 7 -6.21 -3.03 -20.48
N TRP A 8 -6.97 -2.19 -19.77
CA TRP A 8 -7.32 -2.40 -18.37
C TRP A 8 -8.28 -3.58 -18.17
N SER A 9 -9.20 -3.86 -19.10
CA SER A 9 -10.12 -5.00 -18.94
C SER A 9 -9.39 -6.35 -18.91
N ASN A 10 -8.26 -6.47 -19.62
CA ASN A 10 -7.54 -7.73 -19.83
C ASN A 10 -6.51 -8.08 -18.75
N LEU A 11 -6.28 -7.19 -17.78
CA LEU A 11 -5.34 -7.47 -16.69
C LEU A 11 -5.90 -8.53 -15.71
N PRO A 12 -5.04 -9.40 -15.15
CA PRO A 12 -5.44 -10.32 -14.10
C PRO A 12 -6.09 -9.58 -12.92
N LYS A 13 -7.14 -10.17 -12.31
CA LYS A 13 -7.85 -9.57 -11.16
C LYS A 13 -6.90 -9.18 -10.02
N SER A 14 -5.82 -9.95 -9.81
CA SER A 14 -4.76 -9.69 -8.83
C SER A 14 -4.00 -8.39 -9.11
N VAL A 15 -3.67 -8.10 -10.37
CA VAL A 15 -2.99 -6.85 -10.76
C VAL A 15 -3.89 -5.64 -10.53
N LYS A 16 -5.18 -5.75 -10.85
CA LYS A 16 -6.16 -4.67 -10.59
C LYS A 16 -6.28 -4.35 -9.09
N LEU A 17 -6.24 -5.37 -8.24
CA LEU A 17 -6.23 -5.20 -6.78
C LEU A 17 -4.98 -4.45 -6.32
N LEU A 18 -3.82 -4.73 -6.89
CA LEU A 18 -2.58 -4.00 -6.60
C LEU A 18 -2.67 -2.54 -7.07
N ASP A 19 -3.21 -2.29 -8.26
CA ASP A 19 -3.42 -0.94 -8.79
C ASP A 19 -4.32 -0.11 -7.86
N ILE A 20 -5.45 -0.69 -7.43
CA ILE A 20 -6.35 -0.05 -6.46
C ILE A 20 -5.61 0.21 -5.14
N SER A 21 -4.86 -0.77 -4.64
CA SER A 21 -4.12 -0.64 -3.38
C SER A 21 -3.07 0.48 -3.45
N ILE A 22 -2.34 0.59 -4.56
CA ILE A 22 -1.37 1.68 -4.82
C ILE A 22 -2.08 3.04 -4.77
N ILE A 23 -3.22 3.17 -5.45
CA ILE A 23 -3.99 4.42 -5.45
C ILE A 23 -4.47 4.75 -4.03
N SER A 24 -5.01 3.76 -3.31
CA SER A 24 -5.46 3.94 -1.92
C SER A 24 -4.32 4.36 -0.99
N TYR A 25 -3.14 3.74 -1.10
CA TYR A 25 -1.97 4.12 -0.32
C TYR A 25 -1.44 5.50 -0.70
N GLY A 26 -1.49 5.87 -1.99
CA GLY A 26 -1.16 7.22 -2.44
C GLY A 26 -2.06 8.29 -1.82
N ILE A 27 -3.38 8.04 -1.80
CA ILE A 27 -4.36 8.92 -1.14
C ILE A 27 -4.08 9.01 0.37
N LEU A 28 -3.87 7.87 1.03
CA LEU A 28 -3.54 7.82 2.46
C LEU A 28 -2.25 8.59 2.77
N LEU A 29 -1.26 8.55 1.88
CA LEU A 29 0.00 9.27 2.05
C LEU A 29 -0.22 10.79 2.00
N ILE A 30 -1.01 11.26 1.04
CA ILE A 30 -1.38 12.67 0.91
C ILE A 30 -2.15 13.15 2.16
N ILE A 31 -3.11 12.36 2.63
CA ILE A 31 -3.85 12.66 3.86
C ILE A 31 -2.89 12.71 5.05
N SER A 32 -2.02 11.71 5.20
CA SER A 32 -1.07 11.64 6.32
C SER A 32 -0.11 12.83 6.34
N LEU A 33 0.42 13.22 5.18
CA LEU A 33 1.27 14.41 5.03
C LEU A 33 0.49 15.69 5.40
N SER A 34 -0.75 15.79 4.94
CA SER A 34 -1.60 16.96 5.24
C SER A 34 -1.89 17.07 6.73
N LEU A 35 -2.22 15.96 7.40
CA LEU A 35 -2.40 15.92 8.85
C LEU A 35 -1.12 16.34 9.59
N TYR A 36 0.04 15.83 9.17
CA TYR A 36 1.32 16.16 9.79
C TYR A 36 1.71 17.65 9.66
N PHE A 37 1.51 18.25 8.48
CA PHE A 37 1.91 19.64 8.27
C PHE A 37 0.92 20.66 8.84
N PHE A 38 -0.37 20.34 8.90
CA PHE A 38 -1.42 21.32 9.22
C PHE A 38 -2.15 21.08 10.54
N ILE A 39 -2.17 19.86 11.07
CA ILE A 39 -3.00 19.48 12.23
C ILE A 39 -2.17 19.01 13.42
N LEU A 40 -1.17 18.17 13.18
CA LEU A 40 -0.39 17.53 14.23
C LEU A 40 0.87 18.34 14.56
N ASP A 41 1.38 18.14 15.78
CA ASP A 41 2.69 18.65 16.17
C ASP A 41 3.78 18.00 15.30
N GLN A 42 4.79 18.78 14.89
CA GLN A 42 5.88 18.32 14.02
C GLN A 42 6.92 17.51 14.79
N THR A 43 6.49 16.40 15.38
CA THR A 43 7.36 15.44 16.08
C THR A 43 7.73 14.29 15.15
N VAL A 44 8.89 13.68 15.41
CA VAL A 44 9.34 12.49 14.67
C VAL A 44 8.32 11.34 14.77
N GLN A 45 7.55 11.30 15.84
CA GLN A 45 6.57 10.26 16.08
C GLN A 45 5.37 10.40 15.12
N ASN A 46 4.93 11.62 14.83
CA ASN A 46 3.85 11.88 13.88
C ASN A 46 4.27 11.64 12.41
N LEU A 47 5.56 11.47 12.14
CA LEU A 47 6.06 10.99 10.83
C LEU A 47 5.89 9.48 10.66
N MET A 48 5.72 8.71 11.74
CA MET A 48 5.68 7.25 11.68
C MET A 48 4.55 6.72 10.77
N PRO A 49 3.31 7.25 10.84
CA PRO A 49 2.26 6.88 9.87
C PRO A 49 2.63 7.16 8.42
N ILE A 50 3.27 8.30 8.16
CA ILE A 50 3.70 8.69 6.80
C ILE A 50 4.72 7.69 6.26
N PHE A 51 5.74 7.35 7.05
CA PHE A 51 6.75 6.38 6.64
C PHE A 51 6.14 5.00 6.38
N LEU A 52 5.23 4.54 7.24
CA LEU A 52 4.58 3.24 7.07
C LEU A 52 3.73 3.17 5.79
N VAL A 53 2.93 4.20 5.51
CA VAL A 53 2.15 4.27 4.27
C VAL A 53 3.08 4.35 3.05
N ALA A 54 4.18 5.12 3.12
CA ALA A 54 5.15 5.20 2.04
C ALA A 54 5.82 3.84 1.76
N ILE A 55 6.19 3.09 2.81
CA ILE A 55 6.75 1.74 2.68
C ILE A 55 5.74 0.80 2.01
N LEU A 56 4.47 0.82 2.44
CA LEU A 56 3.40 0.01 1.83
C LEU A 56 3.21 0.33 0.34
N LEU A 57 3.25 1.62 -0.01
CA LEU A 57 3.15 2.09 -1.39
C LEU A 57 4.31 1.57 -2.25
N ILE A 58 5.55 1.79 -1.81
CA ILE A 58 6.76 1.35 -2.52
C ILE A 58 6.79 -0.17 -2.65
N PHE A 59 6.48 -0.89 -1.57
CA PHE A 59 6.44 -2.35 -1.56
C PHE A 59 5.40 -2.89 -2.56
N THR A 60 4.18 -2.34 -2.54
CA THR A 60 3.10 -2.76 -3.44
C THR A 60 3.41 -2.43 -4.89
N TRP A 61 4.04 -1.28 -5.16
CA TRP A 61 4.49 -0.92 -6.50
C TRP A 61 5.58 -1.85 -7.05
N ASN A 62 6.58 -2.16 -6.23
CA ASN A 62 7.63 -3.11 -6.58
C ASN A 62 7.05 -4.50 -6.82
N PHE A 63 6.15 -4.93 -5.94
CA PHE A 63 5.49 -6.23 -6.04
C PHE A 63 4.64 -6.34 -7.32
N ARG A 64 3.90 -5.28 -7.68
CA ARG A 64 3.17 -5.20 -8.95
C ARG A 64 4.08 -5.40 -10.16
N SER A 65 5.23 -4.74 -10.17
CA SER A 65 6.21 -4.86 -11.27
C SER A 65 6.75 -6.29 -11.39
N GLN A 66 7.00 -6.97 -10.27
CA GLN A 66 7.40 -8.38 -10.26
C GLN A 66 6.27 -9.31 -10.69
N LEU A 67 5.02 -9.03 -10.31
CA LEU A 67 3.89 -9.86 -10.69
C LEU A 67 3.65 -9.86 -12.21
N LEU A 68 3.88 -8.72 -12.86
CA LEU A 68 3.76 -8.56 -14.31
C LEU A 68 4.89 -9.27 -15.08
N SER A 69 6.07 -9.45 -14.49
CA SER A 69 7.19 -10.15 -15.14
C SER A 69 7.11 -11.68 -15.05
N LEU A 70 6.24 -12.20 -14.18
CA LEU A 70 6.04 -13.65 -14.03
C LEU A 70 5.10 -14.19 -15.12
N SER A 71 5.56 -15.18 -15.88
CA SER A 71 4.77 -15.80 -16.97
C SER A 71 3.79 -16.88 -16.49
N LYS A 72 4.07 -17.55 -15.37
CA LYS A 72 3.27 -18.67 -14.86
C LYS A 72 2.21 -18.19 -13.87
N GLN A 73 0.94 -18.42 -14.20
CA GLN A 73 -0.22 -18.01 -13.39
C GLN A 73 -0.19 -18.59 -11.96
N GLU A 74 0.34 -19.79 -11.78
CA GLU A 74 0.42 -20.45 -10.47
C GLU A 74 1.45 -19.78 -9.55
N VAL A 75 2.58 -19.35 -10.13
CA VAL A 75 3.63 -18.60 -9.43
C VAL A 75 3.12 -17.20 -9.06
N GLN A 76 2.35 -16.56 -9.96
CA GLN A 76 1.69 -15.28 -9.67
C GLN A 76 0.71 -15.39 -8.48
N LYS A 77 -0.11 -16.45 -8.42
CA LYS A 77 -1.06 -16.66 -7.30
C LYS A 77 -0.34 -16.83 -5.96
N ARG A 78 0.76 -17.58 -5.94
CA ARG A 78 1.57 -17.77 -4.73
C ARG A 78 2.16 -16.45 -4.25
N HIS A 79 2.84 -15.71 -5.13
CA HIS A 79 3.41 -14.43 -4.76
C HIS A 79 2.34 -13.43 -4.33
N PHE A 80 1.18 -13.40 -5.00
CA PHE A 80 0.08 -12.53 -4.59
C PHE A 80 -0.39 -12.82 -3.16
N ARG A 81 -0.41 -14.09 -2.75
CA ARG A 81 -0.71 -14.49 -1.37
C ARG A 81 0.37 -14.01 -0.39
N GLU A 82 1.64 -14.12 -0.76
CA GLU A 82 2.76 -13.62 0.04
C GLU A 82 2.64 -12.09 0.24
N TRP A 83 2.36 -11.33 -0.82
CA TRP A 83 2.09 -9.89 -0.73
C TRP A 83 0.93 -9.58 0.20
N LEU A 84 -0.18 -10.33 0.09
CA LEU A 84 -1.36 -10.11 0.91
C LEU A 84 -1.06 -10.35 2.39
N ILE A 85 -0.34 -11.42 2.73
CA ILE A 85 0.08 -11.72 4.11
C ILE A 85 0.98 -10.61 4.66
N ILE A 86 2.01 -10.20 3.91
CA ILE A 86 2.95 -9.14 4.33
C ILE A 86 2.21 -7.82 4.53
N SER A 87 1.32 -7.45 3.61
CA SER A 87 0.54 -6.21 3.70
C SER A 87 -0.40 -6.24 4.91
N THR A 88 -1.06 -7.37 5.17
CA THR A 88 -1.89 -7.52 6.37
C THR A 88 -1.07 -7.39 7.66
N ILE A 89 0.11 -8.02 7.74
CA ILE A 89 0.99 -7.91 8.92
C ILE A 89 1.42 -6.45 9.14
N MET A 90 1.82 -5.74 8.07
CA MET A 90 2.20 -4.33 8.13
C MET A 90 1.05 -3.44 8.62
N ILE A 91 -0.16 -3.67 8.13
CA ILE A 91 -1.36 -2.92 8.55
C ILE A 91 -1.69 -3.21 10.02
N LEU A 92 -1.59 -4.47 10.47
CA LEU A 92 -1.82 -4.83 11.88
C LEU A 92 -0.79 -4.18 12.80
N LEU A 93 0.49 -4.19 12.41
CA LEU A 93 1.56 -3.47 13.12
C LEU A 93 1.25 -1.97 13.20
N PHE A 94 0.79 -1.37 12.11
CA PHE A 94 0.38 0.04 12.09
C PHE A 94 -0.74 0.35 13.07
N VAL A 95 -1.82 -0.45 13.05
CA VAL A 95 -2.95 -0.29 13.98
C VAL A 95 -2.48 -0.45 15.43
N LEU A 96 -1.66 -1.47 15.72
CA LEU A 96 -1.13 -1.71 17.05
C LEU A 96 -0.25 -0.54 17.54
N LEU A 97 0.61 -0.01 16.68
CA LEU A 97 1.46 1.13 17.00
C LEU A 97 0.62 2.36 17.30
N ILE A 98 -0.40 2.66 16.50
CA ILE A 98 -1.33 3.77 16.77
C ILE A 98 -2.09 3.57 18.08
N LEU A 99 -2.53 2.35 18.40
CA LEU A 99 -3.33 2.09 19.60
C LEU A 99 -2.52 2.15 20.90
N ILE A 100 -1.26 1.70 20.88
CA ILE A 100 -0.38 1.76 22.05
C ILE A 100 0.09 3.20 22.30
N TYR A 101 0.29 3.96 21.23
CA TYR A 101 0.89 5.29 21.29
C TYR A 101 0.21 6.28 22.27
N PRO A 102 -1.13 6.46 22.28
CA PRO A 102 -1.80 7.38 23.21
C PRO A 102 -1.89 6.86 24.66
N VAL A 103 -1.47 5.63 24.95
CA VAL A 103 -1.53 5.05 26.31
C VAL A 103 -0.24 5.33 27.09
N THR A 104 0.86 5.58 26.39
CA THR A 104 2.19 5.76 27.00
C THR A 104 2.61 7.21 27.26
N TYR A 105 1.79 8.19 26.86
CA TYR A 105 2.04 9.63 27.06
C TYR A 105 0.80 10.37 27.53
#